data_AF-M0KMJ5-F1
#
_entry.id   AF-M0KMJ5-F1
#
_cell.length_a   1.000
_cell.length_b   1.000
_cell.length_c   1.000
_cell.angle_alpha   90.00
_cell.angle_beta   90.00
_cell.angle_gamma   90.00
#
_symmetry.space_group_name_H-M   'P 1'
#
loop_
_entity.id
_entity.type
_entity.pdbx_description
1 polymer ?
#
loop_
_entity_poly.entity_id
_entity_poly.type
_entity_poly.pdbx_seq_one_letter_code
_entity_poly.pdbx_strand_id
1 'polypeptide(L)'
;MNTHVRIVVALLLGVLAFAVTTVSVTAGFEPQIEFSLLIGLPVGVSAGLTGLLAGYVLLWHRDRAAAGELSDRAARLRLAALATIADFVVVTAAGVALYVFGNRGLGISLLVAGLPVTLPLAAAVSYVLTGGSRNEQGGLRTR
;
A
#
# COMPACT_ATOMS: atom_id res chain seq x y z
N MET A 1 3.34 -22.01 -4.17
CA MET A 1 4.57 -21.62 -4.91
C MET A 1 5.79 -21.73 -4.00
N ASN A 2 6.98 -22.00 -4.52
CA ASN A 2 8.21 -21.97 -3.72
C ASN A 2 8.47 -20.58 -3.14
N THR A 3 8.91 -20.49 -1.88
CA THR A 3 9.13 -19.21 -1.18
C THR A 3 10.08 -18.29 -1.94
N HIS A 4 11.16 -18.82 -2.53
CA HIS A 4 12.09 -18.04 -3.34
C HIS A 4 11.43 -17.42 -4.56
N VAL A 5 10.62 -18.18 -5.29
CA VAL A 5 9.88 -17.66 -6.45
C VAL A 5 8.91 -16.57 -6.02
N ARG A 6 8.24 -16.73 -4.87
CA ARG A 6 7.37 -15.69 -4.31
C ARG A 6 8.12 -14.41 -4.01
N ILE A 7 9.30 -14.50 -3.39
CA ILE A 7 10.14 -13.35 -3.07
C ILE A 7 10.58 -12.64 -4.35
N VAL A 8 11.04 -13.39 -5.35
CA VAL A 8 11.46 -12.83 -6.65
C VAL A 8 10.29 -12.12 -7.34
N VAL A 9 9.11 -12.75 -7.41
CA VAL A 9 7.93 -12.12 -8.03
C VAL A 9 7.50 -10.87 -7.27
N ALA A 10 7.47 -10.92 -5.93
CA ALA A 10 7.14 -9.75 -5.10
C ALA A 10 8.16 -8.62 -5.26
N LEU A 11 9.45 -8.97 -5.36
CA LEU A 11 10.52 -8.00 -5.62
C LEU A 11 10.34 -7.34 -6.99
N LEU A 12 10.05 -8.13 -8.04
CA LEU A 12 9.79 -7.60 -9.39
C LEU A 12 8.56 -6.68 -9.40
N LEU A 13 7.49 -7.04 -8.69
CA LEU A 13 6.31 -6.18 -8.54
C LEU A 13 6.66 -4.86 -7.84
N GLY A 14 7.48 -4.91 -6.77
CA GLY A 14 7.97 -3.73 -6.09
C GLY A 14 8.83 -2.84 -6.99
N VAL A 15 9.80 -3.42 -7.71
CA VAL A 15 10.66 -2.68 -8.65
C VAL A 15 9.84 -2.05 -9.78
N LEU A 16 8.86 -2.78 -10.32
CA LEU A 16 7.97 -2.26 -11.34
C LEU A 16 7.11 -1.09 -10.81
N ALA A 17 6.51 -1.25 -9.64
CA ALA A 17 5.72 -0.20 -9.00
C ALA A 17 6.57 1.06 -8.70
N PHE A 18 7.80 0.87 -8.21
CA PHE A 18 8.78 1.93 -8.03
C PHE A 18 9.05 2.67 -9.35
N ALA A 19 9.45 1.93 -10.39
CA ALA A 19 9.83 2.53 -11.67
C ALA A 19 8.67 3.28 -12.32
N VAL A 20 7.50 2.63 -12.44
CA VAL A 20 6.31 3.23 -13.07
C VAL A 20 5.86 4.47 -12.30
N THR A 21 5.81 4.40 -10.97
CA THR A 21 5.36 5.54 -10.15
C THR A 21 6.36 6.68 -10.21
N THR A 22 7.65 6.39 -10.05
CA THR A 22 8.70 7.42 -10.12
C THR A 22 8.63 8.14 -11.45
N VAL A 23 8.57 7.41 -12.57
CA VAL A 23 8.51 8.00 -13.91
C VAL A 23 7.21 8.79 -14.11
N SER A 24 6.06 8.23 -13.72
CA SER A 24 4.76 8.89 -13.93
C SER A 24 4.62 10.16 -13.11
N VAL A 25 5.06 10.12 -11.84
CA VAL A 25 5.10 11.31 -10.97
C VAL A 25 6.08 12.29 -11.58
N THR A 26 7.32 11.90 -11.85
CA THR A 26 8.34 12.80 -12.41
C THR A 26 7.86 13.50 -13.70
N ALA A 27 7.24 12.75 -14.62
CA ALA A 27 6.66 13.29 -15.86
C ALA A 27 5.49 14.25 -15.59
N GLY A 28 4.66 13.98 -14.57
CA GLY A 28 3.54 14.83 -14.18
C GLY A 28 3.94 16.19 -13.59
N PHE A 29 5.20 16.36 -13.17
CA PHE A 29 5.73 17.61 -12.58
C PHE A 29 6.60 18.43 -13.56
N GLU A 30 6.72 18.02 -14.82
CA GLU A 30 7.49 18.78 -15.84
C GLU A 30 6.73 20.07 -16.23
N PRO A 31 7.38 21.27 -16.23
CA PRO A 31 8.81 21.53 -16.43
C PRO A 31 9.64 21.78 -15.15
N GLN A 32 9.10 21.57 -13.95
CA GLN A 32 9.83 21.84 -12.69
C GLN A 32 10.75 20.67 -12.30
N ILE A 33 11.81 20.47 -13.10
CA ILE A 33 12.78 19.37 -12.96
C ILE A 33 13.43 19.31 -11.58
N GLU A 34 13.61 20.46 -10.92
CA GLU A 34 14.20 20.59 -9.57
C GLU A 34 13.39 19.86 -8.49
N PHE A 35 12.06 19.83 -8.63
CA PHE A 35 11.15 19.16 -7.70
C PHE A 35 10.82 17.73 -8.10
N SER A 36 11.14 17.37 -9.35
CA SER A 36 10.68 16.15 -9.97
C SER A 36 11.31 14.90 -9.33
N LEU A 37 12.63 14.90 -9.09
CA LEU A 37 13.29 13.84 -8.32
C LEU A 37 12.99 13.93 -6.82
N LEU A 38 12.84 15.14 -6.27
CA LEU A 38 12.57 15.37 -4.85
C LEU A 38 11.22 14.80 -4.41
N ILE A 39 10.24 14.77 -5.32
CA ILE A 39 8.90 14.24 -5.08
C ILE A 39 8.75 12.84 -5.67
N GLY A 40 9.26 12.62 -6.89
CA GLY A 40 9.15 11.35 -7.60
C GLY A 40 9.85 10.20 -6.87
N LEU A 41 11.04 10.44 -6.29
CA LEU A 41 11.78 9.38 -5.60
C LEU A 41 11.09 8.92 -4.30
N PRO A 42 10.68 9.79 -3.36
CA PRO A 42 9.96 9.35 -2.16
C PRO A 42 8.66 8.61 -2.49
N VAL A 43 7.85 9.15 -3.41
CA VAL A 43 6.59 8.54 -3.82
C VAL A 43 6.84 7.20 -4.51
N GLY A 44 7.86 7.12 -5.36
CA GLY A 44 8.34 5.89 -5.98
C GLY A 44 8.75 4.83 -4.97
N VAL A 45 9.55 5.20 -3.96
CA VAL A 45 9.97 4.28 -2.89
C VAL A 45 8.76 3.75 -2.12
N SER A 46 7.82 4.62 -1.75
CA SER A 46 6.56 4.21 -1.11
C SER A 46 5.77 3.24 -1.98
N ALA A 47 5.67 3.50 -3.28
CA ALA A 47 5.00 2.60 -4.24
C ALA A 47 5.71 1.24 -4.32
N GLY A 48 7.04 1.24 -4.40
CA GLY A 48 7.84 0.03 -4.50
C GLY A 48 7.74 -0.85 -3.26
N LEU A 49 7.82 -0.24 -2.07
CA LEU A 49 7.63 -0.96 -0.80
C LEU A 49 6.20 -1.49 -0.67
N THR A 50 5.20 -0.70 -1.05
CA THR A 50 3.79 -1.13 -1.05
C THR A 50 3.59 -2.32 -1.98
N GLY A 51 4.07 -2.24 -3.23
CA GLY A 51 4.00 -3.31 -4.21
C GLY A 51 4.72 -4.58 -3.77
N LEU A 52 5.91 -4.45 -3.18
CA LEU A 52 6.69 -5.57 -2.66
C LEU A 52 5.97 -6.28 -1.50
N LEU A 53 5.59 -5.52 -0.48
CA LEU A 53 5.02 -6.07 0.75
C LEU A 53 3.61 -6.61 0.50
N ALA A 54 2.73 -5.82 -0.14
CA ALA A 54 1.38 -6.24 -0.44
C ALA A 54 1.37 -7.38 -1.45
N GLY A 55 2.24 -7.33 -2.48
CA GLY A 55 2.40 -8.41 -3.45
C GLY A 55 2.80 -9.72 -2.80
N TYR A 56 3.80 -9.71 -1.90
CA TYR A 56 4.21 -10.90 -1.15
C TYR A 56 3.05 -11.50 -0.35
N VAL A 57 2.31 -10.66 0.40
CA VAL A 57 1.18 -11.10 1.23
C VAL A 57 0.05 -11.68 0.38
N LEU A 58 -0.27 -11.05 -0.75
CA LEU A 58 -1.32 -11.52 -1.66
C LEU A 58 -0.96 -12.85 -2.32
N LEU A 59 0.29 -13.00 -2.78
CA LEU A 59 0.79 -14.25 -3.34
C LEU A 59 0.79 -15.38 -2.31
N TRP A 60 1.21 -15.07 -1.07
CA TRP A 60 1.18 -16.02 0.03
C TRP A 60 -0.25 -16.44 0.40
N HIS A 61 -1.18 -15.48 0.46
CA HIS A 61 -2.60 -15.78 0.70
C HIS A 61 -3.17 -16.66 -0.42
N ARG A 62 -2.84 -16.38 -1.68
CA ARG A 62 -3.28 -17.19 -2.83
C ARG A 62 -2.73 -18.61 -2.74
N ASP A 63 -1.46 -18.79 -2.38
CA ASP A 63 -0.86 -20.12 -2.17
C ASP A 63 -1.60 -20.91 -1.08
N ARG A 64 -1.90 -20.25 0.05
CA ARG A 64 -2.65 -20.84 1.18
C ARG A 64 -4.10 -21.18 0.80
N ALA A 65 -4.76 -20.29 0.07
CA ALA A 65 -6.13 -20.51 -0.43
C ALA A 65 -6.19 -21.72 -1.38
N ALA A 66 -5.21 -21.85 -2.27
CA ALA A 66 -5.11 -22.98 -3.19
C ALA A 66 -4.85 -24.31 -2.48
N ALA A 67 -4.15 -24.28 -1.34
CA ALA A 67 -3.92 -25.44 -0.48
C ALA A 67 -5.10 -25.76 0.47
N GLY A 68 -6.17 -24.95 0.47
CA GLY A 68 -7.31 -25.10 1.39
C GLY A 68 -7.04 -24.66 2.83
N GLU A 69 -5.87 -24.09 3.13
CA GLU A 69 -5.46 -23.67 4.46
C GLU A 69 -5.76 -22.18 4.70
N LEU A 70 -7.04 -21.83 4.79
CA LEU A 70 -7.46 -20.46 5.08
C LEU A 70 -7.65 -20.25 6.58
N SER A 71 -6.74 -19.49 7.19
CA SER A 71 -6.87 -19.03 8.58
C SER A 71 -7.40 -17.60 8.63
N ASP A 72 -8.09 -17.24 9.72
CA ASP A 72 -8.55 -15.86 9.97
C ASP A 72 -7.40 -14.85 9.88
N ARG A 73 -6.20 -15.23 10.35
CA ARG A 73 -5.00 -14.39 10.24
C ARG A 73 -4.62 -14.10 8.79
N ALA A 74 -4.78 -15.07 7.89
CA ALA A 74 -4.50 -14.87 6.47
C ALA A 74 -5.48 -13.88 5.84
N ALA A 75 -6.77 -13.97 6.16
CA ALA A 75 -7.77 -13.02 5.70
C ALA A 75 -7.48 -11.58 6.18
N ARG A 76 -7.08 -11.42 7.47
CA ARG A 76 -6.66 -10.12 8.02
C ARG A 76 -5.48 -9.51 7.29
N LEU A 77 -4.44 -10.32 7.03
CA LEU A 77 -3.25 -9.84 6.32
C LEU A 77 -3.57 -9.45 4.86
N ARG A 78 -4.44 -10.22 4.19
CA ARG A 78 -4.92 -9.86 2.84
C ARG A 78 -5.68 -8.54 2.85
N LEU A 79 -6.58 -8.33 3.80
CA LEU A 79 -7.33 -7.07 3.91
C LEU A 79 -6.40 -5.89 4.22
N ALA A 80 -5.45 -6.07 5.14
CA ALA A 80 -4.43 -5.05 5.41
C ALA A 80 -3.61 -4.71 4.16
N ALA A 81 -3.18 -5.72 3.39
CA ALA A 81 -2.44 -5.51 2.14
C ALA A 81 -3.27 -4.81 1.06
N LEU A 82 -4.58 -5.09 0.97
CA LEU A 82 -5.46 -4.39 0.03
C LEU A 82 -5.72 -2.95 0.49
N ALA A 83 -5.90 -2.74 1.79
CA ALA A 83 -6.11 -1.42 2.36
C ALA A 83 -4.89 -0.51 2.18
N THR A 84 -3.66 -1.03 2.32
CA THR A 84 -2.46 -0.24 2.03
C THR A 84 -2.34 0.14 0.56
N ILE A 85 -2.69 -0.76 -0.37
CA ILE A 85 -2.73 -0.42 -1.80
C ILE A 85 -3.77 0.68 -2.05
N ALA A 86 -4.97 0.54 -1.47
CA ALA A 86 -6.03 1.53 -1.64
C ALA A 86 -5.64 2.89 -1.03
N ASP A 87 -5.07 2.90 0.18
CA ASP A 87 -4.56 4.10 0.84
C ASP A 87 -3.49 4.79 -0.01
N PHE A 88 -2.52 4.02 -0.51
CA PHE A 88 -1.49 4.53 -1.41
C PHE A 88 -2.09 5.27 -2.61
N VAL A 89 -3.04 4.62 -3.30
CA VAL A 89 -3.68 5.18 -4.52
C VAL A 89 -4.44 6.45 -4.18
N VAL A 90 -5.24 6.45 -3.11
CA VAL A 90 -6.07 7.59 -2.69
C VAL A 90 -5.20 8.77 -2.26
N VAL A 91 -4.21 8.54 -1.40
CA VAL A 91 -3.33 9.60 -0.89
C VAL A 91 -2.46 10.16 -2.01
N THR A 92 -1.97 9.33 -2.93
CA THR A 92 -1.21 9.80 -4.10
C THR A 92 -2.09 10.65 -5.01
N ALA A 93 -3.29 10.18 -5.34
CA ALA A 93 -4.22 10.92 -6.18
C ALA A 93 -4.63 12.26 -5.55
N ALA A 94 -4.92 12.27 -4.25
CA ALA A 94 -5.23 13.48 -3.49
C ALA A 94 -4.04 14.44 -3.45
N GLY A 95 -2.83 13.94 -3.23
CA GLY A 95 -1.60 14.73 -3.22
C GLY A 95 -1.32 15.40 -4.57
N VAL A 96 -1.48 14.66 -5.67
CA VAL A 96 -1.36 15.19 -7.03
C VAL A 96 -2.47 16.22 -7.30
N ALA A 97 -3.72 15.93 -6.95
CA ALA A 97 -4.84 16.86 -7.15
C ALA A 97 -4.64 18.18 -6.38
N LEU A 98 -4.20 18.10 -5.12
CA LEU A 98 -3.87 19.28 -4.31
C LEU A 98 -2.71 20.07 -4.90
N TYR A 99 -1.71 19.39 -5.46
CA TYR A 99 -0.59 20.05 -6.13
C TYR A 99 -1.03 20.81 -7.38
N VAL A 100 -1.85 20.18 -8.23
CA VAL A 100 -2.27 20.72 -9.53
C VAL A 100 -3.35 21.81 -9.37
N PHE A 101 -4.37 21.57 -8.55
CA PHE A 101 -5.57 22.39 -8.49
C PHE A 101 -5.72 23.22 -7.21
N GLY A 102 -4.95 22.92 -6.18
CA GLY A 102 -5.10 23.53 -4.85
C GLY A 102 -3.85 24.29 -4.43
N ASN A 103 -3.24 23.81 -3.35
CA ASN A 103 -2.01 24.37 -2.79
C ASN A 103 -0.84 23.42 -3.04
N ARG A 104 0.12 23.88 -3.85
CA ARG A 104 1.35 23.14 -4.20
C ARG A 104 2.10 22.65 -2.96
N GLY A 105 2.23 23.48 -1.93
CA GLY A 105 2.94 23.11 -0.70
C GLY A 105 2.26 21.96 0.06
N LEU A 106 0.92 21.98 0.13
CA LEU A 106 0.16 20.91 0.76
C LEU A 106 0.25 19.61 -0.04
N GLY A 107 0.14 19.68 -1.36
CA GLY A 107 0.30 18.51 -2.24
C GLY A 107 1.67 17.84 -2.06
N ILE A 108 2.76 18.62 -2.06
CA ILE A 108 4.12 18.11 -1.82
C ILE A 108 4.24 17.49 -0.42
N SER A 109 3.73 18.16 0.61
CA SER A 109 3.81 17.65 1.98
C SER A 109 3.07 16.31 2.14
N LEU A 110 1.92 16.15 1.50
CA LEU A 110 1.13 14.93 1.54
C LEU A 110 1.84 13.78 0.79
N LEU A 111 2.44 14.08 -0.37
CA LEU A 111 3.15 13.10 -1.18
C LEU A 111 4.47 12.65 -0.54
N VAL A 112 5.24 13.57 0.05
CA VAL A 112 6.58 13.28 0.56
C VAL A 112 6.54 12.79 2.01
N ALA A 113 5.74 13.41 2.86
CA ALA A 113 5.69 13.08 4.29
C ALA A 113 4.43 12.27 4.67
N GLY A 114 3.29 12.52 4.01
CA GLY A 114 2.04 11.81 4.29
C GLY A 114 2.09 10.34 3.92
N LEU A 115 2.44 10.03 2.67
CA LEU A 115 2.47 8.67 2.13
C LEU A 115 3.28 7.66 2.99
N PRO A 116 4.53 7.94 3.38
CA PRO A 116 5.30 7.02 4.21
C PRO A 116 4.64 6.71 5.57
N VAL A 117 3.82 7.63 6.08
CA VAL A 117 3.18 7.54 7.40
C VAL A 117 1.79 6.92 7.33
N THR A 118 0.98 7.23 6.31
CA THR A 118 -0.39 6.70 6.19
C THR A 118 -0.40 5.22 5.84
N LEU A 119 0.57 4.73 5.06
CA LEU A 119 0.66 3.34 4.67
C LEU A 119 0.74 2.36 5.85
N PRO A 120 1.71 2.48 6.79
CA PRO A 120 1.75 1.60 7.96
C PRO A 120 0.53 1.79 8.86
N LEU A 121 -0.04 2.99 8.93
CA LEU A 121 -1.25 3.27 9.70
C LEU A 121 -2.46 2.53 9.10
N ALA A 122 -2.68 2.62 7.79
CA ALA A 122 -3.75 1.92 7.09
C ALA A 122 -3.62 0.40 7.25
N ALA A 123 -2.39 -0.12 7.19
CA ALA A 123 -2.11 -1.54 7.48
C ALA A 123 -2.51 -1.92 8.90
N ALA A 124 -2.09 -1.14 9.90
CA ALA A 124 -2.35 -1.39 11.31
C ALA A 124 -3.84 -1.31 11.63
N VAL A 125 -4.52 -0.24 11.19
CA VAL A 125 -5.96 -0.04 11.39
C VAL A 125 -6.75 -1.17 10.76
N SER A 126 -6.44 -1.56 9.52
CA SER A 126 -7.15 -2.63 8.82
C SER A 126 -6.91 -4.00 9.48
N TYR A 127 -5.68 -4.25 9.94
CA TYR A 127 -5.36 -5.47 10.67
C TYR A 127 -6.14 -5.57 12.00
N VAL A 128 -6.27 -4.46 12.74
CA VAL A 128 -7.00 -4.39 14.01
C VAL A 128 -8.52 -4.49 13.81
N LEU A 129 -9.09 -3.74 12.86
CA LEU A 129 -10.55 -3.77 12.57
C LEU A 129 -11.03 -5.17 12.21
N THR A 130 -10.22 -5.89 11.43
CA THR A 130 -10.53 -7.27 11.04
C THR A 130 -10.30 -8.28 12.18
N GLY A 131 -9.64 -7.87 13.28
CA GLY A 131 -9.50 -8.64 14.51
C GLY A 131 -10.59 -8.36 15.56
N GLY A 132 -11.07 -7.12 15.62
CA GLY A 132 -12.09 -6.67 16.59
C GLY A 132 -13.51 -7.17 16.30
N SER A 133 -13.85 -7.38 15.03
CA SER A 133 -15.21 -7.75 14.60
C SER A 133 -15.75 -9.09 15.11
N ARG A 134 -14.92 -9.90 15.80
CA ARG A 134 -15.33 -11.19 16.38
C ARG A 134 -15.49 -11.17 17.90
N ASN A 135 -14.96 -10.17 18.61
CA ASN A 135 -15.15 -10.08 20.07
C ASN A 135 -16.56 -9.63 20.47
N GLU A 136 -17.30 -8.99 19.56
CA GLU A 136 -18.68 -8.54 19.80
C GLU A 136 -19.75 -9.61 19.48
N GLN A 137 -19.40 -10.71 18.80
CA GLN A 137 -20.34 -11.78 18.44
C GLN A 137 -20.24 -13.04 19.33
N GLY A 138 -19.25 -13.13 20.22
CA GLY A 138 -19.10 -14.23 21.19
C GLY A 138 -19.84 -14.01 22.52
N GLY A 139 -20.44 -12.84 22.72
CA GLY A 139 -20.95 -12.36 24.00
C GLY A 139 -22.46 -12.42 24.20
N LEU A 140 -23.21 -13.29 23.53
CA LEU A 140 -24.63 -13.54 23.84
C LEU A 140 -24.98 -15.03 23.74
N ARG A 141 -24.44 -15.82 24.65
CA ARG A 141 -25.08 -17.05 25.12
C ARG A 141 -25.33 -16.93 26.62
N THR A 142 -26.35 -16.16 26.98
CA THR A 142 -27.01 -16.28 28.28
C THR A 142 -28.23 -17.17 28.10
N ARG A 143 -28.18 -18.32 28.78
CA ARG A 143 -29.23 -19.26 29.20
C ARG A 143 -30.62 -19.14 28.58
#